data_AF-A0AAJ5UB85-F1
#
_entry.id   AF-A0AAJ5UB85-F1
#
_cell.length_a   1.000
_cell.length_b   1.000
_cell.length_c   1.000
_cell.angle_alpha   90.00
_cell.angle_beta   90.00
_cell.angle_gamma   90.00
#
_symmetry.space_group_name_H-M   'P 1'
#
loop_
_entity.id
_entity.type
_entity.pdbx_description
1 polymer ?
#
loop_
_entity_poly.entity_id
_entity_poly.type
_entity_poly.pdbx_seq_one_letter_code
_entity_poly.pdbx_strand_id
1 'polypeptide(L)'
;MNDTDSSNSLHLIETWLPRFEYHVYRDRLRSHNLPTTPTRVAFLYWAEQMMKHCFTFEDFLQEWDNGNPHRVINQWLESGLIQKDFYNGTWYYVTEYAADSKSPFTCKSCNRINIKRLLEINQNKEQS
;
A
#
# COMPACT_ATOMS: atom_id res chain seq x y z
N MET A 1 23.56 -20.16 -15.49
CA MET A 1 23.64 -20.00 -14.03
C MET A 1 22.30 -19.42 -13.59
N ASN A 2 21.50 -20.28 -12.97
CA ASN A 2 20.19 -20.09 -12.32
C ASN A 2 19.34 -18.87 -12.68
N ASP A 3 18.46 -19.05 -13.67
CA ASP A 3 17.18 -18.34 -13.78
C ASP A 3 16.19 -18.97 -12.77
N THR A 4 16.31 -18.61 -11.49
CA THR A 4 15.23 -18.78 -10.51
C THR A 4 14.47 -17.47 -10.41
N ASP A 5 13.78 -17.08 -11.48
CA ASP A 5 12.88 -15.93 -11.46
C ASP A 5 11.72 -16.20 -12.42
N SER A 6 10.67 -16.85 -11.92
CA SER A 6 9.40 -16.85 -12.65
C SER A 6 8.21 -17.07 -11.70
N SER A 7 7.57 -15.94 -11.41
CA SER A 7 6.20 -15.77 -10.93
C SER A 7 5.96 -15.76 -9.42
N ASN A 8 6.63 -14.85 -8.70
CA ASN A 8 6.00 -14.15 -7.57
C ASN A 8 4.93 -13.17 -8.08
N SER A 9 4.00 -13.64 -8.92
CA SER A 9 2.85 -12.84 -9.32
C SER A 9 2.06 -12.52 -8.05
N LEU A 10 1.69 -11.26 -7.84
CA LEU A 10 0.85 -10.83 -6.72
C LEU A 10 -0.46 -11.65 -6.63
N HIS A 11 -0.94 -12.17 -7.76
CA HIS A 11 -2.10 -13.05 -7.80
C HIS A 11 -1.91 -14.40 -7.09
N LEU A 12 -0.66 -14.82 -6.88
CA LEU A 12 -0.28 -16.05 -6.18
C LEU A 12 0.30 -15.79 -4.79
N ILE A 13 0.06 -14.61 -4.19
CA ILE A 13 0.72 -14.20 -2.94
C ILE A 13 0.63 -15.22 -1.79
N GLU A 14 -0.45 -16.00 -1.73
CA GLU A 14 -0.61 -17.01 -0.68
C GLU A 14 0.34 -18.21 -0.80
N THR A 15 0.98 -18.41 -1.95
CA THR A 15 1.89 -19.54 -2.19
C THR A 15 3.34 -19.20 -1.87
N TRP A 16 3.72 -17.92 -1.97
CA TRP A 16 5.11 -17.48 -1.83
C TRP A 16 5.35 -16.52 -0.66
N LEU A 17 4.35 -15.75 -0.21
CA LEU A 17 4.54 -14.88 0.95
C LEU A 17 4.70 -15.73 2.22
N PRO A 18 5.72 -15.49 3.05
CA PRO A 18 5.91 -16.24 4.29
C PRO A 18 4.62 -16.27 5.12
N ARG A 19 4.26 -17.46 5.61
CA ARG A 19 2.98 -17.71 6.27
C ARG A 19 2.67 -16.72 7.38
N PHE A 20 3.66 -16.37 8.20
CA PHE A 20 3.50 -15.41 9.28
C PHE A 20 3.13 -14.02 8.74
N GLU A 21 3.85 -13.51 7.76
CA GLU A 21 3.57 -12.21 7.12
C GLU A 21 2.19 -12.19 6.47
N TYR A 22 1.83 -13.26 5.75
CA TYR A 22 0.52 -13.41 5.15
C TYR A 22 -0.61 -13.32 6.20
N HIS A 23 -0.44 -13.95 7.36
CA HIS A 23 -1.39 -13.86 8.46
C HIS A 23 -1.49 -12.45 9.07
N VAL A 24 -0.38 -11.72 9.19
CA VAL A 24 -0.38 -10.31 9.66
C VAL A 24 -1.28 -9.46 8.77
N TYR A 25 -1.15 -9.55 7.44
CA TYR A 25 -2.01 -8.82 6.51
C TYR A 25 -3.49 -9.23 6.63
N ARG A 26 -3.77 -10.53 6.80
CA ARG A 26 -5.14 -11.02 6.99
C ARG A 26 -5.79 -10.52 8.27
N ASP A 27 -5.04 -10.50 9.37
CA ASP A 27 -5.55 -10.02 10.64
C ASP A 27 -5.85 -8.51 10.58
N ARG A 28 -5.04 -7.74 9.86
CA ARG A 28 -5.31 -6.32 9.59
C ARG A 28 -6.54 -6.11 8.72
N LEU A 29 -6.73 -6.89 7.64
CA LEU A 29 -7.99 -6.84 6.88
C LEU A 29 -9.19 -7.12 7.79
N ARG A 30 -9.06 -8.07 8.73
CA ARG A 30 -10.12 -8.39 9.69
C ARG A 30 -10.41 -7.23 10.65
N SER A 31 -9.40 -6.51 11.15
CA SER A 31 -9.63 -5.36 12.06
C SER A 31 -10.37 -4.20 11.38
N HIS A 32 -10.32 -4.13 10.05
CA HIS A 32 -11.07 -3.15 9.24
C HIS A 32 -12.41 -3.69 8.71
N ASN A 33 -12.89 -4.84 9.21
CA ASN A 33 -14.10 -5.51 8.74
C ASN A 33 -14.09 -5.82 7.23
N LEU A 34 -12.91 -6.10 6.68
CA LEU A 34 -12.74 -6.42 5.27
C LEU A 34 -12.57 -7.93 5.04
N PRO A 35 -13.06 -8.47 3.92
CA PRO A 35 -12.74 -9.82 3.48
C PRO A 35 -11.22 -10.08 3.45
N THR A 36 -10.78 -11.21 4.02
CA THR A 36 -9.36 -11.59 4.10
C THR A 36 -8.92 -12.41 2.87
N THR A 37 -9.24 -11.94 1.67
CA THR A 37 -8.94 -12.67 0.42
C THR A 37 -7.48 -12.52 0.02
N PRO A 38 -6.89 -13.48 -0.73
CA PRO A 38 -5.52 -13.36 -1.22
C PRO A 38 -5.27 -12.08 -2.01
N THR A 39 -6.22 -11.65 -2.86
CA THR A 39 -6.14 -10.39 -3.62
C THR A 39 -6.01 -9.16 -2.73
N ARG A 40 -6.72 -9.14 -1.60
CA ARG A 40 -6.67 -8.02 -0.64
C ARG A 40 -5.38 -8.02 0.17
N VAL A 41 -4.84 -9.21 0.47
CA VAL A 41 -3.49 -9.35 1.04
C VAL A 41 -2.44 -8.87 0.04
N ALA A 42 -2.57 -9.24 -1.23
CA ALA A 42 -1.69 -8.81 -2.30
C ALA A 42 -1.68 -7.29 -2.48
N PHE A 43 -2.84 -6.64 -2.42
CA PHE A 43 -2.92 -5.18 -2.46
C PHE A 43 -2.14 -4.53 -1.32
N LEU A 44 -2.34 -5.01 -0.09
CA LEU A 44 -1.65 -4.47 1.07
C LEU A 44 -0.14 -4.69 1.00
N TYR A 45 0.30 -5.88 0.60
CA TYR A 45 1.71 -6.17 0.39
C TYR A 45 2.31 -5.25 -0.69
N TRP A 46 1.65 -5.10 -1.83
CA TRP A 46 2.08 -4.22 -2.91
C TRP A 46 2.21 -2.77 -2.42
N ALA A 47 1.17 -2.24 -1.79
CA ALA A 47 1.16 -0.86 -1.33
C ALA A 47 2.24 -0.57 -0.29
N GLU A 48 2.53 -1.50 0.61
CA GLU A 48 3.48 -1.30 1.71
C GLU A 48 4.92 -1.65 1.33
N GLN A 49 5.12 -2.79 0.67
CA GLN A 49 6.46 -3.32 0.40
C GLN A 49 7.00 -2.91 -0.95
N MET A 50 6.15 -2.86 -1.98
CA MET A 50 6.58 -2.49 -3.33
C MET A 50 6.54 -0.97 -3.51
N MET A 51 5.42 -0.34 -3.14
CA MET A 51 5.24 1.11 -3.25
C MET A 51 5.75 1.89 -2.03
N LYS A 52 6.37 1.22 -1.05
CA LYS A 52 6.93 1.84 0.16
C LYS A 52 5.92 2.77 0.85
N HIS A 53 4.70 2.27 1.01
CA HIS A 53 3.55 2.92 1.62
C HIS A 53 2.93 4.08 0.85
N CYS A 54 3.46 4.52 -0.30
CA CYS A 54 3.00 5.72 -1.00
C CYS A 54 2.91 5.48 -2.51
N PHE A 55 1.74 5.68 -3.11
CA PHE A 55 1.51 5.47 -4.54
C PHE A 55 0.55 6.50 -5.12
N THR A 56 0.58 6.68 -6.43
CA THR A 56 -0.32 7.53 -7.20
C THR A 56 -1.50 6.73 -7.75
N PHE A 57 -2.48 7.41 -8.37
CA PHE A 57 -3.56 6.68 -9.03
C PHE A 57 -3.06 5.92 -10.25
N GLU A 58 -2.08 6.48 -10.96
CA GLU A 58 -1.43 5.88 -12.12
C GLU A 58 -0.71 4.58 -11.74
N ASP A 59 0.02 4.57 -10.63
CA ASP A 59 0.65 3.34 -10.09
C ASP A 59 -0.40 2.26 -9.79
N PHE A 60 -1.53 2.67 -9.21
CA PHE A 60 -2.64 1.77 -8.92
C PHE A 60 -3.26 1.19 -10.20
N LEU A 61 -3.45 2.01 -11.25
CA LEU A 61 -3.98 1.54 -12.53
C LEU A 61 -3.07 0.52 -13.19
N GLN A 62 -1.76 0.73 -13.15
CA GLN A 62 -0.80 -0.19 -13.77
C GLN A 62 -0.86 -1.60 -13.19
N GLU A 63 -1.09 -1.71 -11.87
CA GLU A 63 -1.08 -3.00 -11.19
C GLU A 63 -2.49 -3.61 -10.99
N TRP A 64 -3.51 -2.78 -10.76
CA TRP A 64 -4.82 -3.23 -10.26
C TRP A 64 -6.00 -2.92 -11.17
N ASP A 65 -5.79 -2.44 -12.40
CA ASP A 65 -6.89 -2.16 -13.30
C ASP A 65 -7.73 -3.42 -13.59
N ASN A 66 -9.00 -3.33 -13.20
CA ASN A 66 -9.99 -4.38 -13.36
C ASN A 66 -11.26 -3.87 -14.06
N GLY A 67 -11.15 -2.75 -14.79
CA GLY A 67 -12.26 -2.10 -15.49
C GLY A 67 -13.12 -1.19 -14.61
N ASN A 68 -12.93 -1.19 -13.28
CA ASN A 68 -13.52 -0.19 -12.39
C ASN A 68 -12.58 0.22 -11.23
N PRO A 69 -11.41 0.79 -11.55
CA PRO A 69 -10.38 1.12 -10.56
C PRO A 69 -10.83 2.17 -9.55
N HIS A 70 -11.66 3.15 -9.96
CA HIS A 70 -12.21 4.16 -9.05
C HIS A 70 -13.08 3.55 -7.95
N ARG A 71 -13.93 2.57 -8.26
CA ARG A 71 -14.73 1.88 -7.25
C ARG A 71 -13.84 1.15 -6.25
N VAL A 72 -12.79 0.48 -6.74
CA VAL A 72 -11.88 -0.30 -5.89
C VAL A 72 -11.10 0.60 -4.94
N ILE A 73 -10.49 1.67 -5.45
CA ILE A 73 -9.68 2.57 -4.61
C ILE A 73 -10.53 3.32 -3.58
N ASN A 74 -11.78 3.66 -3.93
CA ASN A 74 -12.72 4.26 -2.98
C ASN A 74 -13.07 3.31 -1.83
N GLN A 75 -13.24 2.01 -2.08
CA GLN A 75 -13.46 1.02 -1.01
C GLN A 75 -12.28 0.96 -0.04
N TRP A 76 -11.05 1.10 -0.54
CA TRP A 76 -9.86 1.14 0.30
C TRP A 76 -9.81 2.42 1.15
N LEU A 77 -10.13 3.57 0.58
CA LEU A 77 -10.24 4.84 1.31
C LEU A 77 -11.30 4.77 2.41
N GLU A 78 -12.50 4.26 2.09
CA GLU A 78 -13.61 4.11 3.02
C GLU A 78 -13.28 3.15 4.17
N SER A 79 -12.42 2.15 3.92
CA SER A 79 -11.96 1.24 4.97
C SER A 79 -10.96 1.84 5.95
N GLY A 80 -10.35 2.98 5.61
CA GLY A 80 -9.29 3.62 6.40
C GLY A 80 -7.89 3.01 6.25
N LEU A 81 -7.73 1.89 5.51
CA LEU A 81 -6.43 1.27 5.26
C LEU A 81 -5.50 2.12 4.39
N ILE A 82 -6.06 3.04 3.62
CA ILE A 82 -5.32 4.08 2.91
C ILE A 82 -5.95 5.44 3.17
N GLN A 83 -5.14 6.48 3.11
CA GLN A 83 -5.54 7.88 3.11
C GLN A 83 -5.12 8.52 1.79
N LYS A 84 -5.78 9.63 1.44
CA LYS A 84 -5.49 10.39 0.23
C LYS A 84 -5.06 11.80 0.59
N ASP A 85 -3.96 12.28 0.03
CA ASP A 85 -3.45 13.63 0.24
C ASP A 85 -2.91 14.24 -1.06
N PHE A 86 -2.89 15.57 -1.14
CA PHE A 86 -2.49 16.31 -2.33
C PHE A 86 -1.15 17.00 -2.12
N TYR A 87 -0.19 16.75 -3.00
CA TYR A 87 1.11 17.38 -2.94
C TYR A 87 1.64 17.67 -4.35
N ASN A 88 2.11 18.89 -4.58
CA ASN A 88 2.77 19.32 -5.81
C ASN A 88 2.00 18.97 -7.11
N GLY A 89 0.67 19.16 -7.12
CA GLY A 89 -0.15 18.88 -8.30
C GLY A 89 -0.66 17.44 -8.41
N THR A 90 -0.22 16.54 -7.53
CA THR A 90 -0.50 15.10 -7.61
C THR A 90 -1.23 14.60 -6.37
N TRP A 91 -2.20 13.71 -6.58
CA TRP A 91 -2.85 12.98 -5.49
C TRP A 91 -2.05 11.72 -5.16
N TYR A 92 -1.70 11.59 -3.88
CA TYR A 92 -1.02 10.43 -3.33
C TYR A 92 -1.96 9.65 -2.42
N TYR A 93 -1.82 8.33 -2.47
CA TYR A 93 -2.48 7.38 -1.60
C TYR A 93 -1.43 6.79 -0.67
N VAL A 94 -1.73 6.79 0.63
CA VAL A 94 -0.79 6.36 1.65
C VAL A 94 -1.43 5.35 2.56
N THR A 95 -0.76 4.23 2.78
CA THR A 95 -1.24 3.20 3.72
C THR A 95 -1.30 3.72 5.15
N GLU A 96 -2.21 3.18 5.94
CA GLU A 96 -2.45 3.62 7.32
C GLU A 96 -1.20 3.60 8.19
N TYR A 97 -0.25 2.68 7.97
CA TYR A 97 0.96 2.61 8.78
C TYR A 97 1.86 3.84 8.62
N ALA A 98 1.98 4.34 7.39
CA ALA A 98 2.74 5.57 7.15
C ALA A 98 1.95 6.82 7.61
N ALA A 99 0.62 6.71 7.73
CA ALA A 99 -0.25 7.79 8.18
C ALA A 99 -0.65 7.71 9.67
N ASP A 100 -0.17 6.72 10.43
CA ASP A 100 -0.47 6.58 11.86
C ASP A 100 0.00 7.82 12.63
N SER A 101 -0.72 8.20 13.68
CA SER A 101 -0.36 9.24 14.65
C SER A 101 1.04 9.08 15.26
N LYS A 102 1.57 7.85 15.30
CA LYS A 102 2.93 7.54 15.76
C LYS A 102 3.99 7.61 14.65
N SER A 103 3.56 7.72 13.39
CA SER A 103 4.45 7.81 12.24
C SER A 103 5.30 9.08 12.30
N PRO A 104 6.59 9.02 11.94
CA PRO A 104 7.43 10.22 11.82
C PRO A 104 7.00 11.14 10.68
N PHE A 105 6.08 10.69 9.84
CA PHE A 105 5.50 11.44 8.73
C PHE A 105 4.23 12.18 9.12
N THR A 106 3.60 11.87 10.25
CA THR A 106 2.32 12.50 10.64
C THR A 106 2.55 13.67 11.57
N CYS A 107 1.93 14.81 11.25
CA CYS A 107 1.91 15.98 12.13
C CYS A 107 1.04 15.69 13.36
N LYS A 108 1.63 15.68 14.55
CA LYS A 108 0.91 15.40 15.81
C LYS A 108 -0.20 16.40 16.14
N SER A 109 -0.11 17.62 15.61
CA SER A 109 -1.08 18.69 15.90
C SER A 109 -2.33 18.65 15.02
N CYS A 110 -2.18 18.29 13.74
CA CYS A 110 -3.30 18.26 12.79
C CYS A 110 -3.61 16.88 12.22
N ASN A 111 -2.87 15.85 12.66
CA ASN A 111 -2.94 14.46 12.21
C ASN A 111 -2.88 14.28 10.67
N ARG A 112 -2.25 15.24 9.97
CA ARG A 112 -2.00 15.17 8.53
C ARG A 112 -0.63 14.61 8.25
N ILE A 113 -0.53 13.82 7.19
CA ILE A 113 0.74 13.27 6.74
C ILE A 113 1.57 14.32 6.00
N ASN A 114 2.88 14.28 6.19
CA ASN A 114 3.87 15.05 5.45
C ASN A 114 4.34 14.22 4.24
N ILE A 115 3.55 14.28 3.16
CA ILE A 115 3.84 13.57 1.90
C ILE A 115 5.23 13.90 1.36
N LYS A 116 5.65 15.17 1.41
CA LYS A 116 6.98 15.60 0.97
C LYS A 116 8.08 14.76 1.64
N ARG A 117 8.04 14.65 2.97
CA ARG A 117 9.03 13.90 3.73
C ARG A 117 8.99 12.41 3.43
N LEU A 118 7.80 11.84 3.21
CA LEU A 118 7.64 10.42 2.85
C LEU A 118 8.31 10.14 1.48
N LEU A 119 8.06 11.00 0.49
CA LEU A 119 8.64 10.88 -0.85
C LEU A 119 10.16 11.01 -0.85
N GLU A 120 10.72 11.99 -0.10
CA GLU A 120 12.17 12.17 0.02
C GLU A 120 12.86 10.93 0.57
N ILE A 121 12.27 10.26 1.58
CA ILE A 121 12.85 9.04 2.14
C ILE A 121 12.77 7.86 1.16
N ASN A 122 11.66 7.73 0.43
CA ASN A 122 11.51 6.66 -0.56
C ASN A 122 12.54 6.80 -1.69
N GLN A 123 12.76 8.02 -2.20
CA GLN A 123 13.78 8.30 -3.21
C GLN A 123 15.20 7.99 -2.73
N ASN A 124 15.54 8.33 -1.49
CA ASN A 124 16.87 8.05 -0.94
C ASN A 124 17.13 6.54 -0.76
N LYS A 125 16.08 5.74 -0.55
CA LYS A 125 16.18 4.27 -0.45
C LYS A 125 16.35 3.59 -1.80
N GLU A 126 15.89 4.19 -2.88
CA GLU A 126 16.07 3.64 -4.24
C GLU A 126 17.49 3.91 -4.79
N GLN A 127 18.21 4.86 -4.21
CA GLN A 127 19.58 5.23 -4.60
C GLN A 127 20.68 4.53 -3.77
N SER A 128 20.30 3.79 -2.73
CA SER A 128 21.20 3.08 -1.80
C SER A 128 21.23 1.58 -2.10
#